data_AF-A0A0D0C438-F1
#
_entry.id   AF-A0A0D0C438-F1
#
_cell.length_a   1.000
_cell.length_b   1.000
_cell.length_c   1.000
_cell.angle_alpha   90.00
_cell.angle_beta   90.00
_cell.angle_gamma   90.00
#
_symmetry.space_group_name_H-M   'P 1'
#
loop_
_entity.id
_entity.type
_entity.pdbx_description
1 polymer ?
#
loop_
_entity_poly.entity_id
_entity_poly.type
_entity_poly.pdbx_seq_one_letter_code
_entity_poly.pdbx_strand_id
1 'polypeptide(L)'
;MKFFSQSFLYDDPWSIVSLAFFLRYPNPYAAHVISCDVIDRHQTESGSLLTTRLILKRGALPRWAPQGIISRAESWVIEESEVDPFGKFVRCRTKNLDHVKVMQVEETQLFEQNEDGRTVQTTEAYITSRFGWGMTKRIESHGLARFKAHVQRSRQGVSLILDLIRQARLQPMALGSYITHLHSEHSFASTDTPTSSHSSDNVAHVPEDHSSHTTENTWLGKIWGSR
;
A
#
# COMPACT_ATOMS: atom_id res chain seq x y z
N MET A 1 19.73 19.85 -5.69
CA MET A 1 18.76 18.78 -6.01
C MET A 1 19.48 17.64 -6.72
N LYS A 2 19.13 16.39 -6.38
CA LYS A 2 19.56 15.17 -7.09
C LYS A 2 18.34 14.44 -7.63
N PHE A 3 18.46 13.92 -8.84
CA PHE A 3 17.43 13.14 -9.52
C PHE A 3 17.89 11.69 -9.69
N PHE A 4 16.94 10.77 -9.61
CA PHE A 4 17.11 9.36 -9.91
C PHE A 4 15.92 8.87 -10.73
N SER A 5 16.18 7.99 -11.70
CA SER A 5 15.15 7.24 -12.41
C SER A 5 15.65 5.82 -12.69
N GLN A 6 14.76 4.84 -12.55
CA GLN A 6 15.00 3.44 -12.88
C GLN A 6 13.69 2.75 -13.23
N SER A 7 13.72 1.88 -14.22
CA SER A 7 12.63 0.95 -14.51
C SER A 7 13.01 -0.49 -14.21
N PHE A 8 12.00 -1.30 -13.90
CA PHE A 8 12.12 -2.73 -13.68
C PHE A 8 10.91 -3.46 -14.27
N LEU A 9 11.14 -4.65 -14.81
CA LEU A 9 10.10 -5.49 -15.40
C LEU A 9 9.81 -6.66 -14.45
N TYR A 10 8.55 -6.82 -14.07
CA TYR A 10 8.04 -8.01 -13.39
C TYR A 10 7.41 -8.94 -14.43
N ASP A 11 7.66 -10.24 -14.30
CA ASP A 11 7.06 -11.26 -15.17
C ASP A 11 5.59 -11.57 -14.81
N ASP A 12 5.04 -10.91 -13.79
CA ASP A 12 3.66 -11.08 -13.33
C ASP A 12 2.70 -10.05 -13.94
N PRO A 13 1.40 -10.40 -14.04
CA PRO A 13 0.36 -9.45 -14.42
C PRO A 13 0.21 -8.29 -13.44
N TRP A 14 -0.21 -7.14 -13.97
CA TRP A 14 -0.37 -5.90 -13.20
C TRP A 14 -1.22 -6.07 -11.94
N SER A 15 -2.32 -6.83 -12.01
CA SER A 15 -3.19 -7.06 -10.86
C SER A 15 -2.47 -7.72 -9.69
N ILE A 16 -1.49 -8.59 -9.97
CA ILE A 16 -0.73 -9.33 -8.96
C ILE A 16 0.39 -8.46 -8.38
N VAL A 17 1.07 -7.71 -9.24
CA VAL A 17 2.10 -6.75 -8.81
C VAL A 17 1.49 -5.61 -8.01
N SER A 18 0.32 -5.11 -8.42
CA SER A 18 -0.47 -4.11 -7.67
C SER A 18 -0.83 -4.62 -6.27
N LEU A 19 -1.38 -5.84 -6.18
CA LEU A 19 -1.69 -6.45 -4.89
C LEU A 19 -0.43 -6.60 -4.01
N ALA A 20 0.67 -7.11 -4.57
CA ALA A 20 1.94 -7.26 -3.86
C ALA A 20 2.49 -5.91 -3.37
N PHE A 21 2.36 -4.85 -4.17
CA PHE A 21 2.75 -3.50 -3.80
C PHE A 21 2.01 -3.01 -2.55
N PHE A 22 0.69 -3.20 -2.48
CA PHE A 22 -0.09 -2.75 -1.32
C PHE A 22 0.13 -3.62 -0.08
N LEU A 23 0.42 -4.91 -0.25
CA LEU A 23 0.72 -5.88 0.82
C LEU A 23 2.20 -5.94 1.22
N ARG A 24 3.05 -5.05 0.69
CA ARG A 24 4.50 -5.12 0.90
C ARG A 24 4.96 -5.00 2.34
N TYR A 25 4.11 -4.62 3.29
CA TYR A 25 4.48 -4.56 4.71
C TYR A 25 3.58 -5.48 5.56
N PRO A 26 4.16 -6.18 6.55
CA PRO A 26 5.58 -6.22 6.90
C PRO A 26 6.40 -7.11 5.95
N ASN A 27 7.70 -6.82 5.80
CA ASN A 27 8.66 -7.71 5.12
C ASN A 27 10.10 -7.51 5.67
N PRO A 28 10.99 -8.52 5.60
CA PRO A 28 12.34 -8.44 6.18
C PRO A 28 13.26 -7.40 5.51
N TYR A 29 13.02 -7.06 4.24
CA TYR A 29 13.77 -6.03 3.53
C TYR A 29 13.36 -4.61 3.98
N ALA A 30 12.21 -4.46 4.63
CA ALA A 30 11.67 -3.21 5.13
C ALA A 30 11.44 -3.17 6.65
N ALA A 31 12.25 -3.88 7.45
CA ALA A 31 12.14 -3.91 8.92
C ALA A 31 12.23 -2.55 9.66
N HIS A 32 12.56 -1.47 8.93
CA HIS A 32 12.58 -0.11 9.45
C HIS A 32 11.20 0.56 9.41
N VAL A 33 10.23 0.02 8.66
CA VAL A 33 8.83 0.46 8.68
C VAL A 33 8.18 -0.06 9.96
N ILE A 34 7.62 0.85 10.75
CA ILE A 34 6.97 0.57 12.03
C ILE A 34 5.47 0.36 11.83
N SER A 35 4.83 1.28 11.12
CA SER A 35 3.39 1.23 10.81
C SER A 35 3.10 1.76 9.42
N CYS A 36 1.95 1.35 8.88
CA CYS A 36 1.41 1.82 7.61
C CYS A 36 -0.12 1.79 7.71
N ASP A 37 -0.70 2.98 7.80
CA ASP A 37 -2.11 3.17 8.12
C ASP A 37 -2.82 3.85 6.95
N VAL A 38 -4.03 3.42 6.60
CA VAL A 38 -4.86 4.11 5.59
C VAL A 38 -5.56 5.28 6.27
N ILE A 39 -5.31 6.48 5.77
CA ILE A 39 -5.91 7.72 6.30
C ILE A 39 -7.18 8.08 5.54
N ASP A 40 -7.16 7.89 4.24
CA ASP A 40 -8.31 8.14 3.36
C ASP A 40 -8.29 7.15 2.20
N ARG A 41 -9.49 6.76 1.74
CA ARG A 41 -9.67 5.93 0.56
C ARG A 41 -11.05 6.15 -0.02
N HIS A 42 -11.11 6.49 -1.30
CA HIS A 42 -12.35 6.70 -2.02
C HIS A 42 -12.18 6.36 -3.50
N GLN A 43 -13.29 6.07 -4.17
CA GLN A 43 -13.33 5.83 -5.61
C GLN A 43 -13.67 7.12 -6.34
N THR A 44 -13.06 7.35 -7.51
CA THR A 44 -13.42 8.43 -8.42
C THR A 44 -14.62 8.04 -9.28
N GLU A 45 -15.28 9.02 -9.90
CA GLU A 45 -16.34 8.77 -10.88
C GLU A 45 -15.85 7.95 -12.09
N SER A 46 -14.57 8.09 -12.46
CA SER A 46 -13.92 7.29 -13.50
C SER A 46 -13.63 5.84 -13.09
N GLY A 47 -13.87 5.48 -11.83
CA GLY A 47 -13.67 4.13 -11.31
C GLY A 47 -12.29 3.86 -10.70
N SER A 48 -11.36 4.82 -10.71
CA SER A 48 -10.06 4.71 -10.05
C SER A 48 -10.20 4.70 -8.53
N LEU A 49 -9.35 3.95 -7.84
CA LEU A 49 -9.26 3.96 -6.37
C LEU A 49 -8.12 4.88 -5.93
N LEU A 50 -8.47 5.95 -5.21
CA LEU A 50 -7.52 6.83 -4.56
C LEU A 50 -7.32 6.37 -3.11
N THR A 51 -6.06 6.31 -2.67
CA THR A 51 -5.71 5.96 -1.28
C THR A 51 -4.62 6.88 -0.78
N THR A 52 -4.80 7.40 0.43
CA THR A 52 -3.75 8.06 1.20
C THR A 52 -3.35 7.17 2.36
N ARG A 53 -2.07 6.85 2.48
CA ARG A 53 -1.48 6.13 3.62
C ARG A 53 -0.48 6.99 4.36
N LEU A 54 -0.41 6.81 5.67
CA LEU A 54 0.62 7.37 6.54
C LEU A 54 1.54 6.25 7.01
N ILE A 55 2.84 6.45 6.82
CA ILE A 55 3.86 5.44 7.12
C ILE A 55 4.83 6.03 8.15
N LEU A 56 5.01 5.31 9.26
CA LEU A 56 6.07 5.60 10.23
C LEU A 56 7.28 4.72 9.96
N LYS A 57 8.46 5.31 9.85
CA LYS A 57 9.71 4.56 9.71
C LYS A 57 10.80 5.03 10.66
N ARG A 58 11.63 4.10 11.13
CA ARG A 58 12.87 4.40 11.83
C ARG A 58 13.97 4.76 10.82
N GLY A 59 14.69 5.81 11.13
CA GLY A 59 15.90 6.24 10.43
C GLY A 59 17.13 6.12 11.30
N ALA A 60 18.28 6.46 10.70
CA ALA A 60 19.54 6.63 11.40
C ALA A 60 20.28 7.80 10.76
N LEU A 61 20.87 8.66 11.59
CA LEU A 61 21.69 9.76 11.11
C LEU A 61 23.06 9.24 10.63
N PRO A 62 23.61 9.79 9.54
CA PRO A 62 24.96 9.44 9.15
C PRO A 62 25.97 9.96 10.18
N ARG A 63 27.09 9.25 10.36
CA ARG A 63 28.12 9.61 11.37
C ARG A 63 28.69 11.02 11.22
N TRP A 64 28.65 11.59 10.02
CA TRP A 64 29.12 12.95 9.75
C TRP A 64 28.09 14.04 10.08
N ALA A 65 26.84 13.67 10.37
CA ALA A 65 25.79 14.63 10.66
C ALA A 65 26.11 15.38 11.96
N PRO A 66 25.93 16.71 12.00
CA PRO A 66 26.05 17.49 13.22
C PRO A 66 25.14 16.94 14.32
N GLN A 67 25.66 16.90 15.55
CA GLN A 67 24.86 16.51 16.70
C GLN A 67 23.68 17.48 16.87
N GLY A 68 22.49 16.94 17.15
CA GLY A 68 21.28 17.75 17.33
C GLY A 68 20.61 18.23 16.04
N ILE A 69 21.08 17.84 14.85
CA ILE A 69 20.44 18.20 13.57
C ILE A 69 18.98 17.73 13.49
N ILE A 70 18.69 16.59 14.13
CA ILE A 70 17.37 15.95 14.20
C ILE A 70 17.24 15.37 15.61
N SER A 71 16.12 15.66 16.29
CA SER A 71 15.84 15.22 17.67
C SER A 71 15.32 13.78 17.76
N ARG A 72 14.64 13.30 16.72
CA ARG A 72 14.11 11.92 16.62
C ARG A 72 14.45 11.35 15.25
N ALA A 73 15.07 10.18 15.22
CA ALA A 73 15.47 9.54 13.98
C ALA A 73 14.28 8.88 13.23
N GLU A 74 13.09 8.89 13.81
CA GLU A 74 11.86 8.48 13.12
C GLU A 74 11.40 9.54 12.12
N SER A 75 10.74 9.08 11.06
CA SER A 75 10.20 9.94 10.02
C SER A 75 8.83 9.47 9.57
N TRP A 76 7.92 10.42 9.44
CA TRP A 76 6.61 10.21 8.82
C TRP A 76 6.69 10.40 7.31
N VAL A 77 6.08 9.49 6.57
CA VAL A 77 5.97 9.53 5.11
C VAL A 77 4.50 9.45 4.74
N ILE A 78 4.03 10.38 3.92
CA ILE A 78 2.73 10.25 3.26
C ILE A 78 2.92 9.53 1.94
N GLU A 79 2.01 8.61 1.67
CA GLU A 79 1.88 7.91 0.40
C GLU A 79 0.50 8.19 -0.18
N GLU A 80 0.47 8.63 -1.42
CA GLU A 80 -0.75 8.93 -2.18
C GLU A 80 -0.74 8.06 -3.43
N SER A 81 -1.72 7.18 -3.60
CA SER A 81 -1.78 6.26 -4.72
C SER A 81 -3.11 6.31 -5.46
N GLU A 82 -3.06 6.18 -6.78
CA GLU A 82 -4.18 5.94 -7.68
C GLU A 82 -4.04 4.56 -8.29
N VAL A 83 -5.12 3.78 -8.27
CA VAL A 83 -5.23 2.48 -8.95
C VAL A 83 -6.33 2.58 -9.99
N ASP A 84 -5.98 2.47 -11.26
CA ASP A 84 -6.94 2.41 -12.36
C ASP A 84 -7.03 0.96 -12.87
N PRO A 85 -8.16 0.25 -12.62
CA PRO A 85 -8.34 -1.12 -13.07
C PRO A 85 -8.57 -1.26 -14.58
N PHE A 86 -9.03 -0.21 -15.25
CA PHE A 86 -9.30 -0.21 -16.69
C PHE A 86 -8.04 0.12 -17.47
N GLY A 87 -7.34 1.19 -17.07
CA GLY A 87 -6.02 1.55 -17.57
C GLY A 87 -4.91 0.60 -17.12
N LYS A 88 -5.17 -0.25 -16.12
CA LYS A 88 -4.23 -1.21 -15.51
C LYS A 88 -2.92 -0.56 -15.09
N PHE A 89 -3.05 0.50 -14.30
CA PHE A 89 -1.91 1.17 -13.71
C PHE A 89 -2.08 1.43 -12.21
N VAL A 90 -0.95 1.43 -11.50
CA VAL A 90 -0.83 2.03 -10.16
C VAL A 90 0.14 3.19 -10.27
N ARG A 91 -0.32 4.39 -9.90
CA ARG A 91 0.56 5.54 -9.72
C ARG A 91 0.63 5.85 -8.24
N CYS A 92 1.84 5.94 -7.70
CA CYS A 92 2.08 6.18 -6.29
C CYS A 92 3.10 7.29 -6.11
N ARG A 93 2.80 8.25 -5.25
CA ARG A 93 3.72 9.30 -4.83
C ARG A 93 3.99 9.16 -3.33
N THR A 94 5.25 9.24 -2.92
CA THR A 94 5.62 9.31 -1.51
C THR A 94 6.46 10.55 -1.22
N LYS A 95 6.27 11.14 -0.03
CA LYS A 95 7.11 12.23 0.48
C LYS A 95 7.21 12.17 2.00
N ASN A 96 8.39 12.49 2.55
CA ASN A 96 8.51 12.69 3.99
C ASN A 96 7.80 13.98 4.43
N LEU A 97 7.10 13.91 5.57
CA LEU A 97 6.38 15.04 6.17
C LEU A 97 7.26 15.85 7.12
N ASP A 98 8.19 15.19 7.80
CA ASP A 98 9.14 15.78 8.74
C ASP A 98 10.55 15.86 8.15
N HIS A 99 11.45 16.56 8.84
CA HIS A 99 12.87 16.72 8.46
C HIS A 99 13.11 17.35 7.07
N VAL A 100 12.09 17.92 6.44
CA VAL A 100 12.10 18.47 5.07
C VAL A 100 13.19 19.53 4.85
N LYS A 101 13.51 20.33 5.88
CA LYS A 101 14.62 21.29 5.83
C LYS A 101 15.97 20.58 5.68
N VAL A 102 16.17 19.47 6.38
CA VAL A 102 17.40 18.68 6.30
C VAL A 102 17.45 17.98 4.96
N MET A 103 16.42 17.18 4.64
CA MET A 103 16.32 16.46 3.38
C MET A 103 14.85 16.14 3.08
N GLN A 104 14.42 16.52 1.88
CA GLN A 104 13.15 16.12 1.30
C GLN A 104 13.43 15.08 0.22
N VAL A 105 12.70 13.97 0.27
CA VAL A 105 12.67 12.93 -0.77
C VAL A 105 11.25 12.85 -1.26
N GLU A 106 11.05 13.10 -2.55
CA GLU A 106 9.80 12.87 -3.25
C GLU A 106 10.03 11.76 -4.26
N GLU A 107 9.28 10.67 -4.15
CA GLU A 107 9.36 9.51 -5.03
C GLU A 107 8.03 9.33 -5.76
N THR A 108 8.09 9.05 -7.05
CA THR A 108 6.94 8.61 -7.85
C THR A 108 7.23 7.21 -8.38
N GLN A 109 6.26 6.31 -8.26
CA GLN A 109 6.30 4.98 -8.83
C GLN A 109 5.08 4.79 -9.73
N LEU A 110 5.31 4.27 -10.93
CA LEU A 110 4.28 3.94 -11.89
C LEU A 110 4.42 2.46 -12.25
N PHE A 111 3.40 1.67 -11.97
CA PHE A 111 3.31 0.26 -12.34
C PHE A 111 2.26 0.13 -13.43
N GLU A 112 2.64 -0.33 -14.62
CA GLU A 112 1.76 -0.42 -15.79
C GLU A 112 1.88 -1.78 -16.45
N GLN A 113 0.75 -2.32 -16.92
CA GLN A 113 0.77 -3.50 -17.76
C GLN A 113 1.35 -3.16 -19.14
N ASN A 114 2.32 -3.95 -19.61
CA ASN A 114 2.79 -3.87 -20.99
C ASN A 114 1.94 -4.74 -21.94
N GLU A 115 2.21 -4.64 -23.24
CA GLU A 115 1.48 -5.39 -24.28
C GLU A 115 1.53 -6.92 -24.08
N ASP A 116 2.63 -7.44 -23.52
CA ASP A 116 2.82 -8.87 -23.22
C ASP A 116 2.08 -9.34 -21.95
N GLY A 117 1.36 -8.45 -21.27
CA GLY A 117 0.68 -8.73 -20.02
C GLY A 117 1.55 -8.69 -18.76
N ARG A 118 2.86 -8.44 -18.90
CA ARG A 118 3.83 -8.23 -17.81
C ARG A 118 3.69 -6.83 -17.22
N THR A 119 4.36 -6.55 -16.10
CA THR A 119 4.25 -5.24 -15.43
C THR A 119 5.57 -4.49 -15.44
N VAL A 120 5.58 -3.28 -16.00
CA VAL A 120 6.71 -2.36 -15.92
C VAL A 120 6.51 -1.44 -14.73
N GLN A 121 7.49 -1.38 -13.83
CA GLN A 121 7.60 -0.38 -12.79
C GLN A 121 8.61 0.68 -13.21
N THR A 122 8.22 1.94 -13.26
CA THR A 122 9.12 3.09 -13.38
C THR A 122 9.14 3.84 -12.05
N THR A 123 10.33 4.08 -11.50
CA THR A 123 10.54 4.80 -10.25
C THR A 123 11.38 6.03 -10.50
N GLU A 124 10.88 7.19 -10.08
CA GLU A 124 11.57 8.47 -10.15
C GLU A 124 11.67 9.08 -8.75
N ALA A 125 12.77 9.76 -8.46
CA ALA A 125 12.92 10.45 -7.20
C ALA A 125 13.69 11.77 -7.30
N TYR A 126 13.22 12.75 -6.53
CA TYR A 126 13.85 14.04 -6.32
C TYR A 126 14.30 14.16 -4.87
N ILE A 127 15.58 14.46 -4.69
CA ILE A 127 16.22 14.55 -3.38
C ILE A 127 16.78 15.96 -3.23
N THR A 128 16.22 16.70 -2.28
CA THR A 128 16.48 18.13 -2.10
C THR A 128 16.82 18.42 -0.65
N SER A 129 17.88 19.19 -0.41
CA SER A 129 18.21 19.69 0.94
C SER A 129 18.09 21.21 1.01
N ARG A 130 17.46 21.71 2.07
CA ARG A 130 17.34 23.14 2.38
C ARG A 130 18.08 23.51 3.66
N PHE A 131 19.04 22.68 4.08
CA PHE A 131 19.70 22.80 5.37
C PHE A 131 20.64 24.02 5.44
N GLY A 132 21.28 24.37 4.32
CA GLY A 132 22.22 25.49 4.22
C GLY A 132 23.67 25.11 4.59
N TRP A 133 24.48 26.13 4.91
CA TRP A 133 25.84 25.98 5.49
C TRP A 133 26.85 25.21 4.63
N GLY A 134 26.72 25.24 3.30
CA GLY A 134 27.59 24.51 2.38
C GLY A 134 27.43 22.98 2.40
N MET A 135 26.51 22.43 3.22
CA MET A 135 26.30 20.99 3.37
C MET A 135 25.33 20.39 2.35
N THR A 136 24.57 21.23 1.64
CA THR A 136 23.52 20.82 0.69
C THR A 136 23.98 19.69 -0.24
N LYS A 137 25.11 19.86 -0.93
CA LYS A 137 25.63 18.86 -1.88
C LYS A 137 25.96 17.52 -1.21
N ARG A 138 26.49 17.55 0.02
CA ARG A 138 26.84 16.35 0.80
C ARG A 138 25.59 15.59 1.23
N ILE A 139 24.59 16.31 1.76
CA ILE A 139 23.31 15.74 2.19
C ILE A 139 22.58 15.11 1.01
N GLU A 140 22.45 15.83 -0.11
CA GLU A 140 21.76 15.32 -1.30
C GLU A 140 22.46 14.10 -1.91
N SER A 141 23.81 14.11 -1.94
CA SER A 141 24.57 12.96 -2.44
C SER A 141 24.42 11.74 -1.52
N HIS A 142 24.37 11.95 -0.20
CA HIS A 142 24.07 10.89 0.76
C HIS A 142 22.65 10.33 0.58
N GLY A 143 21.66 11.22 0.44
CA GLY A 143 20.27 10.85 0.16
C GLY A 143 20.15 9.99 -1.10
N LEU A 144 20.80 10.40 -2.20
CA LEU A 144 20.81 9.63 -3.45
C LEU A 144 21.41 8.23 -3.28
N ALA A 145 22.54 8.12 -2.58
CA ALA A 145 23.17 6.83 -2.31
C ALA A 145 22.25 5.90 -1.48
N ARG A 146 21.57 6.45 -0.46
CA ARG A 146 20.61 5.72 0.36
C ARG A 146 19.38 5.31 -0.44
N PHE A 147 18.85 6.20 -1.26
CA PHE A 147 17.68 5.94 -2.10
C PHE A 147 17.94 4.78 -3.07
N LYS A 148 19.10 4.75 -3.75
CA LYS A 148 19.49 3.63 -4.61
C LYS A 148 19.48 2.28 -3.88
N ALA A 149 19.98 2.24 -2.65
CA ALA A 149 19.94 1.03 -1.83
C ALA A 149 18.51 0.66 -1.39
N HIS A 150 17.65 1.65 -1.13
CA HIS A 150 16.25 1.44 -0.78
C HIS A 150 15.43 0.90 -1.94
N VAL A 151 15.64 1.38 -3.17
CA VAL A 151 14.95 0.86 -4.38
C VAL A 151 15.20 -0.64 -4.54
N GLN A 152 16.45 -1.09 -4.36
CA GLN A 152 16.78 -2.52 -4.45
C GLN A 152 16.07 -3.35 -3.37
N ARG A 153 16.09 -2.88 -2.11
CA ARG A 153 15.39 -3.56 -1.01
C ARG A 153 13.88 -3.58 -1.18
N SER A 154 13.30 -2.49 -1.71
CA SER A 154 11.87 -2.40 -2.02
C SER A 154 11.47 -3.48 -3.02
N ARG A 155 12.25 -3.63 -4.10
CA ARG A 155 12.03 -4.70 -5.10
C ARG A 155 12.12 -6.10 -4.51
N GLN A 156 13.09 -6.35 -3.63
CA GLN A 156 13.19 -7.64 -2.92
C GLN A 156 11.96 -7.91 -2.04
N GLY A 157 11.46 -6.88 -1.36
CA GLY A 157 10.22 -6.95 -0.58
C GLY A 157 9.01 -7.31 -1.43
N VAL A 158 8.81 -6.61 -2.56
CA VAL A 158 7.70 -6.91 -3.48
C VAL A 158 7.83 -8.31 -4.07
N SER A 159 9.04 -8.72 -4.47
CA SER A 159 9.27 -10.07 -5.02
C SER A 159 8.94 -11.17 -4.02
N LEU A 160 9.28 -10.98 -2.74
CA LEU A 160 8.89 -11.90 -1.68
C LEU A 160 7.36 -12.02 -1.57
N ILE A 161 6.63 -10.91 -1.62
CA ILE A 161 5.17 -10.96 -1.55
C ILE A 161 4.56 -11.63 -2.79
N LEU A 162 5.13 -11.40 -3.98
CA LEU A 162 4.71 -12.09 -5.20
C LEU A 162 4.85 -13.61 -5.05
N ASP A 163 5.98 -14.09 -4.52
CA ASP A 163 6.19 -15.51 -4.27
C ASP A 163 5.18 -16.08 -3.26
N LEU A 164 4.88 -15.35 -2.19
CA LEU A 164 3.86 -15.76 -1.21
C LEU A 164 2.46 -15.82 -1.84
N ILE A 165 2.09 -14.85 -2.68
CA ILE A 165 0.80 -14.86 -3.40
C ILE A 165 0.71 -16.07 -4.34
N ARG A 166 1.79 -16.39 -5.06
CA ARG A 166 1.85 -17.57 -5.94
C ARG A 166 1.68 -18.86 -5.15
N GLN A 167 2.39 -19.01 -4.02
CA GLN A 167 2.29 -20.18 -3.15
C GLN A 167 0.87 -20.36 -2.60
N ALA A 168 0.24 -19.29 -2.12
CA ALA A 168 -1.12 -19.34 -1.59
C ALA A 168 -2.17 -19.78 -2.64
N ARG A 169 -1.94 -19.49 -3.93
CA ARG A 169 -2.82 -19.93 -5.02
C ARG A 169 -2.67 -21.41 -5.38
N LEU A 170 -1.50 -21.99 -5.13
CA LEU A 170 -1.23 -23.39 -5.40
C LEU A 170 -1.73 -24.31 -4.28
N GLN A 171 -1.98 -23.75 -3.10
CA GLN A 171 -2.61 -24.50 -2.00
C GLN A 171 -4.13 -24.50 -2.19
N PRO A 172 -4.79 -25.66 -2.38
CA PRO A 172 -6.24 -25.72 -2.30
C PRO A 172 -6.65 -25.25 -0.90
N MET A 173 -7.53 -24.24 -0.81
CA MET A 173 -7.98 -23.73 0.48
C MET A 173 -8.54 -24.88 1.33
N ALA A 174 -7.81 -25.26 2.38
CA ALA A 174 -8.24 -26.25 3.36
C ALA A 174 -9.36 -25.73 4.28
N LEU A 175 -10.17 -24.77 3.80
CA LEU A 175 -11.27 -24.16 4.55
C LEU A 175 -12.48 -25.10 4.71
N GLY A 176 -12.48 -26.25 4.03
CA GLY A 176 -13.49 -27.31 4.19
C GLY A 176 -13.15 -28.38 5.22
N SER A 177 -11.93 -28.41 5.79
CA SER A 177 -11.49 -29.53 6.66
C SER A 177 -12.00 -29.43 8.10
N TYR A 178 -12.42 -28.26 8.57
CA TYR A 178 -12.87 -28.08 9.96
C TYR A 178 -14.37 -28.36 10.15
N ILE A 179 -15.17 -28.34 9.08
CA ILE A 179 -16.61 -28.65 9.18
C ILE A 179 -16.80 -30.17 9.31
N THR A 180 -15.96 -31.00 8.69
CA THR A 180 -16.06 -32.46 8.79
C THR A 180 -15.74 -33.00 10.19
N HIS A 181 -14.97 -32.27 11.01
CA HIS A 181 -14.69 -32.69 12.39
C HIS A 181 -15.79 -32.33 13.39
N LEU A 182 -16.71 -31.41 13.06
CA LEU A 182 -17.82 -31.02 13.95
C LEU A 182 -19.05 -31.93 13.82
N HIS A 183 -19.14 -32.75 12.77
CA HIS A 183 -20.26 -33.67 12.59
C HIS A 183 -20.08 -35.06 13.23
N SER A 184 -18.95 -35.33 13.90
CA SER A 184 -18.68 -36.66 14.49
C SER A 184 -18.93 -36.77 16.01
N GLU A 185 -19.31 -35.68 16.71
CA GLU A 185 -19.44 -35.70 18.18
C GLU A 185 -20.85 -35.39 18.72
N HIS A 186 -21.91 -35.76 17.99
CA HIS A 186 -23.24 -35.86 18.59
C HIS A 186 -23.93 -37.17 18.21
N SER A 187 -23.39 -38.27 18.77
CA SER A 187 -24.17 -39.48 19.04
C SER A 187 -24.69 -39.37 20.47
N PHE A 188 -25.86 -38.76 20.67
CA PHE A 188 -26.59 -38.87 21.94
C PHE A 188 -27.86 -39.67 21.74
N ALA A 189 -28.12 -40.50 22.75
CA ALA A 189 -29.03 -41.62 22.78
C ALA A 189 -30.47 -41.31 22.34
N SER A 190 -31.06 -42.33 21.73
CA SER A 190 -32.47 -42.50 21.45
C SER A 190 -33.35 -42.26 22.68
N THR A 191 -34.43 -41.49 22.53
CA THR A 191 -35.66 -41.69 23.30
C THR A 191 -36.86 -41.26 22.45
N ASP A 192 -37.88 -42.11 22.43
CA ASP A 192 -39.04 -42.09 21.54
C ASP A 192 -40.11 -41.02 21.87
N THR A 193 -40.63 -40.38 20.81
CA THR A 193 -42.03 -39.88 20.53
C THR A 193 -42.77 -38.87 21.45
N PRO A 194 -43.87 -38.19 20.99
CA PRO A 194 -44.35 -37.90 19.62
C PRO A 194 -44.82 -36.43 19.34
N THR A 195 -44.97 -36.14 18.04
CA THR A 195 -45.72 -35.08 17.29
C THR A 195 -46.61 -34.02 18.00
N SER A 196 -46.49 -32.77 17.55
CA SER A 196 -47.64 -31.90 17.17
C SER A 196 -47.25 -30.75 16.22
N SER A 197 -48.11 -30.49 15.24
CA SER A 197 -48.08 -29.49 14.16
C SER A 197 -48.54 -28.08 14.57
N HIS A 198 -47.99 -27.02 13.93
CA HIS A 198 -48.63 -25.71 13.59
C HIS A 198 -47.55 -24.77 12.98
N SER A 199 -47.52 -24.49 11.66
CA SER A 199 -48.23 -23.46 10.86
C SER A 199 -47.86 -21.98 11.13
N SER A 200 -47.18 -21.38 10.12
CA SER A 200 -47.33 -20.02 9.53
C SER A 200 -47.17 -18.73 10.38
N ASP A 201 -46.28 -17.81 9.98
CA ASP A 201 -46.65 -16.62 9.17
C ASP A 201 -45.48 -15.64 8.90
N ASN A 202 -45.52 -15.05 7.70
CA ASN A 202 -44.69 -13.95 7.18
C ASN A 202 -45.08 -12.60 7.79
N VAL A 203 -44.12 -11.67 7.98
CA VAL A 203 -44.29 -10.24 7.62
C VAL A 203 -42.93 -9.63 7.27
N ALA A 204 -42.86 -8.97 6.11
CA ALA A 204 -41.74 -8.19 5.60
C ALA A 204 -41.73 -6.77 6.16
N HIS A 205 -40.54 -6.21 6.42
CA HIS A 205 -40.37 -4.80 6.80
C HIS A 205 -39.37 -4.13 5.85
N VAL A 206 -39.83 -3.07 5.18
CA VAL A 206 -39.05 -2.14 4.34
C VAL A 206 -38.69 -0.92 5.19
N PRO A 207 -37.50 -0.32 5.02
CA PRO A 207 -37.33 1.08 5.34
C PRO A 207 -36.82 1.92 4.15
N GLU A 208 -37.27 3.17 4.20
CA GLU A 208 -37.14 4.25 3.22
C GLU A 208 -35.74 4.87 3.10
N ASP A 209 -35.58 5.57 1.99
CA ASP A 209 -34.39 6.21 1.45
C ASP A 209 -34.18 7.63 2.03
N HIS A 210 -32.94 7.97 2.40
CA HIS A 210 -32.55 9.34 2.77
C HIS A 210 -31.33 9.77 1.96
N SER A 211 -31.59 10.71 1.05
CA SER A 211 -30.59 11.42 0.26
C SER A 211 -29.88 12.51 1.08
N SER A 212 -28.55 12.61 0.93
CA SER A 212 -27.77 13.73 1.46
C SER A 212 -26.77 14.25 0.42
N HIS A 213 -26.83 15.56 0.20
CA HIS A 213 -26.00 16.36 -0.68
C HIS A 213 -24.50 16.27 -0.39
N THR A 214 -23.68 16.11 -1.42
CA THR A 214 -22.21 16.20 -1.36
C THR A 214 -21.72 17.57 -1.80
N THR A 215 -20.92 18.22 -0.95
CA THR A 215 -20.18 19.45 -1.24
C THR A 215 -18.82 19.07 -1.85
N GLU A 216 -18.51 19.54 -3.06
CA GLU A 216 -17.24 19.27 -3.76
C GLU A 216 -16.05 19.96 -3.07
N ASN A 217 -15.02 19.17 -2.72
CA ASN A 217 -13.76 19.65 -2.15
C ASN A 217 -12.72 19.96 -3.24
N THR A 218 -12.45 21.24 -3.43
CA THR A 218 -11.58 21.91 -4.42
C THR A 218 -10.06 21.67 -4.31
N TRP A 219 -9.60 20.64 -3.60
CA TRP A 219 -8.17 20.40 -3.36
C TRP A 219 -7.46 19.50 -4.39
N LEU A 220 -8.19 18.59 -5.06
CA LEU A 220 -7.59 17.56 -5.92
C LEU A 220 -7.02 18.09 -7.25
N GLY A 221 -7.56 19.20 -7.77
CA GLY A 221 -7.08 19.81 -9.03
C GLY A 221 -5.66 20.38 -8.98
N LYS A 222 -5.03 20.49 -7.79
CA LYS A 222 -3.65 20.96 -7.63
C LYS A 222 -2.60 19.85 -7.69
N ILE A 223 -2.99 18.59 -7.51
CA ILE A 223 -2.07 17.45 -7.47
C ILE A 223 -1.89 16.84 -8.86
N TRP A 224 -2.95 16.86 -9.67
CA TRP A 224 -2.99 16.24 -10.99
C TRP A 224 -3.19 17.32 -12.06
N GLY A 225 -2.13 18.10 -12.31
CA GLY A 225 -2.11 19.04 -13.42
C GLY A 225 -2.39 18.32 -14.74
N SER A 226 -3.35 18.84 -15.49
CA SER A 226 -3.76 18.40 -16.82
C SER A 226 -2.57 18.17 -17.76
N ARG A 227 -2.48 16.96 -18.31
CA ARG A 227 -1.88 16.70 -19.61
C ARG A 227 -2.96 16.17 -20.53
#